data_AF-A0A973ETG7-F1
#
_entry.id   AF-A0A973ETG7-F1
#
_cell.length_a   1.000
_cell.length_b   1.000
_cell.length_c   1.000
_cell.angle_alpha   90.00
_cell.angle_beta   90.00
_cell.angle_gamma   90.00
#
_symmetry.space_group_name_H-M   'P 1'
#
loop_
_entity.id
_entity.type
_entity.pdbx_description
1 polymer ?
#
loop_
_entity_poly.entity_id
_entity_poly.type
_entity_poly.pdbx_seq_one_letter_code
_entity_poly.pdbx_strand_id
1 'polypeptide(L)'
;MNRVHLLPLIAVFLFSGLHPSKVFAMPEAGESACSEYSDSFESYNLERWQDVLLYSRQSGTVGVKDGLLNLRCPKDDPCEIQIYSLFTFEGDFDVQADFTVPVAPEACQFNAGLVIQTLGDEKSYKCYIAGAPGRGLFYRARMDYFGEQNQEKLKGGPSPQTGTLRVVRKAGRLTFLVLDSGAWQETCTFAEPCNEKVRVRFKLQTGDDEKGTQSCPVAVMFDNFAVNACDTIGRE
;
A
#
# COMPACT_ATOMS: atom_id res chain seq x y z
N MET A 1 46.51 56.74 0.39
CA MET A 1 46.04 56.40 -0.97
C MET A 1 45.19 55.15 -0.87
N ASN A 2 43.87 55.32 -0.95
CA ASN A 2 42.88 54.26 -0.78
C ASN A 2 42.72 53.45 -2.07
N ARG A 3 42.79 52.12 -1.99
CA ARG A 3 42.29 51.22 -3.04
C ARG A 3 41.14 50.41 -2.46
N VAL A 4 39.93 50.76 -2.89
CA VAL A 4 38.70 50.02 -2.63
C VAL A 4 38.56 49.00 -3.76
N HIS A 5 38.55 47.71 -3.43
CA HIS A 5 38.19 46.64 -4.36
C HIS A 5 36.68 46.42 -4.29
N LEU A 6 35.96 46.73 -5.37
CA LEU A 6 34.58 46.28 -5.57
C LEU A 6 34.59 44.85 -6.10
N LEU A 7 33.90 43.95 -5.40
CA LEU A 7 33.51 42.63 -5.91
C LEU A 7 32.09 42.71 -6.52
N PRO A 8 31.80 41.98 -7.62
CA PRO A 8 30.47 41.96 -8.20
C PRO A 8 29.54 41.03 -7.41
N LEU A 9 28.34 41.52 -7.10
CA LEU A 9 27.22 40.73 -6.58
C LEU A 9 26.71 39.81 -7.70
N ILE A 10 26.79 38.50 -7.51
CA ILE A 10 26.12 37.51 -8.36
C ILE A 10 24.72 37.28 -7.76
N ALA A 11 23.70 37.76 -8.46
CA ALA A 11 22.30 37.46 -8.13
C ALA A 11 21.96 36.05 -8.62
N VAL A 12 21.77 35.12 -7.68
CA VAL A 12 21.26 33.78 -7.95
C VAL A 12 19.73 33.86 -8.02
N PHE A 13 19.17 33.76 -9.23
CA PHE A 13 17.73 33.58 -9.42
C PHE A 13 17.37 32.12 -9.16
N LEU A 14 16.81 31.84 -7.98
CA LEU A 14 16.13 30.58 -7.69
C LEU A 14 14.77 30.59 -8.40
N PHE A 15 14.69 29.93 -9.56
CA PHE A 15 13.41 29.57 -10.16
C PHE A 15 12.81 28.40 -9.36
N SER A 16 11.97 28.72 -8.38
CA SER A 16 11.03 27.79 -7.77
C SER A 16 9.94 27.45 -8.79
N GLY A 17 10.21 26.44 -9.63
CA GLY A 17 9.23 25.85 -10.53
C GLY A 17 8.16 25.11 -9.74
N LEU A 18 7.06 25.80 -9.43
CA LEU A 18 5.81 25.19 -9.00
C LEU A 18 5.32 24.27 -10.14
N HIS A 19 5.51 22.96 -9.97
CA HIS A 19 4.87 21.99 -10.84
C HIS A 19 3.36 22.03 -10.57
N PRO A 20 2.51 22.26 -11.58
CA PRO A 20 1.07 22.15 -11.40
C PRO A 20 0.75 20.71 -11.02
N SER A 21 0.31 20.52 -9.77
CA SER A 21 -0.24 19.24 -9.32
C SER A 21 -1.44 18.94 -10.20
N LYS A 22 -1.36 17.88 -11.01
CA LYS A 22 -2.52 17.38 -11.75
C LYS A 22 -3.53 16.87 -10.73
N VAL A 23 -4.50 17.71 -10.39
CA VAL A 23 -5.68 17.30 -9.65
C VAL A 23 -6.45 16.36 -10.56
N PHE A 24 -6.36 15.06 -10.30
CA PHE A 24 -7.18 14.06 -10.98
C PHE A 24 -8.63 14.26 -10.50
N ALA A 25 -9.42 14.99 -11.30
CA ALA A 25 -10.86 15.06 -11.09
C ALA A 25 -11.44 13.66 -11.31
N MET A 26 -12.02 13.10 -10.26
CA MET A 26 -12.77 11.85 -10.33
C MET A 26 -14.25 12.13 -10.57
N PRO A 27 -14.93 11.31 -11.38
CA PRO A 27 -16.36 11.44 -11.59
C PRO A 27 -17.11 11.34 -10.25
N GLU A 28 -18.17 12.14 -10.09
CA GLU A 28 -19.05 12.08 -8.92
C GLU A 28 -19.57 10.66 -8.73
N ALA A 29 -19.46 10.17 -7.48
CA ALA A 29 -19.93 8.86 -7.07
C ALA A 29 -21.47 8.80 -7.18
N GLY A 30 -21.99 8.30 -8.30
CA GLY A 30 -23.21 7.50 -8.22
C GLY A 30 -22.91 6.25 -7.41
N GLU A 31 -23.85 5.77 -6.60
CA GLU A 31 -23.72 4.46 -5.92
C GLU A 31 -23.47 3.39 -6.98
N SER A 32 -22.20 3.07 -7.20
CA SER A 32 -21.82 2.01 -8.12
C SER A 32 -22.20 0.69 -7.45
N ALA A 33 -22.73 -0.27 -8.23
CA ALA A 33 -23.00 -1.62 -7.74
C ALA A 33 -21.77 -2.24 -7.03
N CYS A 34 -20.57 -1.79 -7.43
CA CYS A 34 -19.28 -2.18 -6.83
C CYS A 34 -19.14 -1.87 -5.34
N SER A 35 -19.84 -0.86 -4.83
CA SER A 35 -19.77 -0.46 -3.42
C SER A 35 -20.25 -1.57 -2.48
N GLU A 36 -21.06 -2.53 -2.95
CA GLU A 36 -21.47 -3.72 -2.20
C GLU A 36 -20.31 -4.64 -1.81
N TYR A 37 -19.15 -4.50 -2.45
CA TYR A 37 -17.92 -5.23 -2.13
C TYR A 37 -17.04 -4.49 -1.10
N SER A 38 -17.45 -3.29 -0.67
CA SER A 38 -16.81 -2.59 0.44
C SER A 38 -17.07 -3.32 1.76
N ASP A 39 -16.11 -3.25 2.66
CA ASP A 39 -16.12 -3.92 3.95
C ASP A 39 -15.67 -2.96 5.04
N SER A 40 -16.53 -2.68 6.02
CA SER A 40 -16.20 -1.90 7.21
C SER A 40 -15.53 -2.73 8.29
N PHE A 41 -15.34 -4.03 8.07
CA PHE A 41 -14.75 -4.97 9.03
C PHE A 41 -15.44 -4.98 10.41
N GLU A 42 -16.74 -4.70 10.49
CA GLU A 42 -17.53 -4.90 11.72
C GLU A 42 -17.44 -6.35 12.23
N SER A 43 -17.31 -7.31 11.30
CA SER A 43 -17.02 -8.71 11.57
C SER A 43 -16.19 -9.32 10.43
N TYR A 44 -15.52 -10.45 10.68
CA TYR A 44 -14.73 -11.10 9.63
C TYR A 44 -15.65 -11.83 8.64
N ASN A 45 -15.75 -11.30 7.42
CA ASN A 45 -16.64 -11.84 6.39
C ASN A 45 -15.97 -12.94 5.55
N LEU A 46 -16.28 -14.20 5.89
CA LEU A 46 -15.76 -15.39 5.19
C LEU A 46 -16.30 -15.57 3.77
N GLU A 47 -17.36 -14.86 3.37
CA GLU A 47 -17.85 -14.87 1.99
C GLU A 47 -17.06 -13.90 1.09
N ARG A 48 -16.28 -13.00 1.69
CA ARG A 48 -15.48 -11.99 0.97
C ARG A 48 -13.98 -12.19 1.10
N TRP A 49 -13.54 -12.74 2.23
CA TRP A 49 -12.13 -12.79 2.58
C TRP A 49 -11.70 -14.21 2.96
N GLN A 50 -10.55 -14.61 2.42
CA GLN A 50 -9.88 -15.86 2.77
C GLN A 50 -8.47 -15.56 3.26
N ASP A 51 -8.17 -15.93 4.49
CA ASP A 51 -6.82 -15.86 5.02
C ASP A 51 -5.94 -17.01 4.51
N VAL A 52 -4.69 -16.67 4.18
CA VAL A 52 -3.63 -17.60 3.80
C VAL A 52 -2.40 -17.21 4.60
N LEU A 53 -1.98 -18.11 5.48
CA LEU A 53 -0.80 -17.94 6.32
C LEU A 53 0.36 -18.68 5.67
N LEU A 54 1.22 -17.94 4.95
CA LEU A 54 2.43 -18.50 4.35
C LEU A 54 3.56 -18.47 5.41
N TYR A 55 4.41 -19.50 5.40
CA TYR A 55 5.53 -19.69 6.33
C TYR A 55 5.21 -20.01 7.80
N SER A 56 3.95 -20.22 8.18
CA SER A 56 3.62 -20.45 9.59
C SER A 56 2.98 -21.81 9.84
N ARG A 57 3.59 -22.58 10.75
CA ARG A 57 2.88 -23.62 11.52
C ARG A 57 1.96 -23.00 12.60
N GLN A 58 1.40 -21.79 12.39
CA GLN A 58 0.52 -20.97 13.28
C GLN A 58 1.17 -19.80 14.06
N SER A 59 2.05 -18.99 13.47
CA SER A 59 2.71 -17.89 14.23
C SER A 59 2.00 -16.52 14.09
N GLY A 60 1.41 -16.22 12.92
CA GLY A 60 0.62 -14.99 12.70
C GLY A 60 -0.83 -15.12 13.16
N THR A 61 -1.48 -13.99 13.47
CA THR A 61 -2.92 -13.94 13.78
C THR A 61 -3.66 -12.97 12.88
N VAL A 62 -4.84 -13.39 12.44
CA VAL A 62 -5.81 -12.63 11.67
C VAL A 62 -7.13 -12.61 12.43
N GLY A 63 -7.80 -11.47 12.46
CA GLY A 63 -9.17 -11.39 12.94
C GLY A 63 -9.68 -9.95 12.91
N VAL A 64 -10.95 -9.78 13.26
CA VAL A 64 -11.52 -8.44 13.51
C VAL A 64 -11.45 -8.15 15.00
N LYS A 65 -10.98 -6.96 15.35
CA LYS A 65 -10.96 -6.46 16.73
C LYS A 65 -11.43 -5.01 16.74
N ASP A 66 -12.47 -4.73 17.53
CA ASP A 66 -13.03 -3.38 17.69
C ASP A 66 -13.44 -2.74 16.34
N GLY A 67 -13.97 -3.56 15.41
CA GLY A 67 -14.35 -3.13 14.06
C GLY A 67 -13.18 -3.01 13.07
N LEU A 68 -11.97 -3.40 13.45
CA LEU A 68 -10.78 -3.28 12.60
C LEU A 68 -10.26 -4.66 12.19
N LEU A 69 -9.97 -4.86 10.91
CA LEU A 69 -9.20 -6.01 10.45
C LEU A 69 -7.78 -5.91 11.02
N ASN A 70 -7.38 -6.88 11.85
CA ASN A 70 -6.15 -6.87 12.61
C ASN A 70 -5.22 -8.00 12.14
N LEU A 71 -4.07 -7.63 11.59
CA LEU A 71 -2.99 -8.54 11.22
C LEU A 71 -1.85 -8.38 12.21
N ARG A 72 -1.42 -9.48 12.83
CA ARG A 72 -0.34 -9.43 13.82
C ARG A 72 0.66 -10.55 13.62
N CYS A 73 1.93 -10.15 13.52
CA CYS A 73 3.07 -11.04 13.56
C CYS A 73 3.68 -11.09 14.97
N PRO A 74 4.18 -12.25 15.40
CA PRO A 74 4.83 -12.43 16.69
C PRO A 74 6.28 -11.91 16.65
N LYS A 75 6.95 -11.95 17.80
CA LYS A 75 8.31 -11.42 17.94
C LYS A 75 9.37 -12.32 17.31
N ASP A 76 9.26 -13.64 17.48
CA ASP A 76 10.42 -14.52 17.40
C ASP A 76 10.56 -15.24 16.05
N ASP A 77 9.55 -15.16 15.18
CA ASP A 77 9.53 -15.86 13.89
C ASP A 77 9.20 -14.92 12.72
N PRO A 78 9.83 -15.12 11.55
CA PRO A 78 9.37 -14.52 10.30
C PRO A 78 7.90 -14.87 10.08
N CYS A 79 7.14 -13.91 9.59
CA CYS A 79 5.71 -14.04 9.51
C CYS A 79 5.21 -13.35 8.24
N GLU A 80 4.43 -14.09 7.47
CA GLU A 80 3.74 -13.61 6.29
C GLU A 80 2.24 -13.96 6.36
N ILE A 81 1.43 -12.93 6.53
CA ILE A 81 -0.02 -13.01 6.55
C ILE A 81 -0.53 -12.43 5.24
N GLN A 82 -1.44 -13.15 4.60
CA GLN A 82 -2.16 -12.68 3.43
C GLN A 82 -3.66 -12.92 3.59
N ILE A 83 -4.48 -11.98 3.12
CA ILE A 83 -5.94 -12.12 3.12
C ILE A 83 -6.43 -11.75 1.74
N TYR A 84 -6.90 -12.75 1.01
CA TYR A 84 -7.38 -12.63 -0.36
C TYR A 84 -8.85 -12.25 -0.39
N SER A 85 -9.20 -11.37 -1.32
CA SER A 85 -10.59 -11.22 -1.74
C SER A 85 -11.04 -12.49 -2.47
N LEU A 86 -12.27 -12.93 -2.20
CA LEU A 86 -12.99 -14.01 -2.91
C LEU A 86 -13.74 -13.48 -4.14
N PHE A 87 -13.32 -12.33 -4.62
CA PHE A 87 -13.86 -11.63 -5.77
C PHE A 87 -12.73 -10.95 -6.53
N THR A 88 -13.01 -10.59 -7.78
CA THR A 88 -12.01 -10.13 -8.73
C THR A 88 -12.48 -8.89 -9.46
N PHE A 89 -11.55 -8.02 -9.82
CA PHE A 89 -11.78 -6.81 -10.58
C PHE A 89 -11.38 -7.00 -12.04
N GLU A 90 -12.29 -6.64 -12.94
CA GLU A 90 -12.09 -6.59 -14.39
C GLU A 90 -12.37 -5.16 -14.87
N GLY A 91 -11.49 -4.58 -15.69
CA GLY A 91 -11.57 -3.17 -16.09
C GLY A 91 -11.09 -2.17 -15.02
N ASP A 92 -11.38 -0.89 -15.19
CA ASP A 92 -10.93 0.17 -14.29
C ASP A 92 -11.54 0.03 -12.88
N PHE A 93 -10.78 0.41 -11.85
CA PHE A 93 -11.25 0.38 -10.47
C PHE A 93 -10.52 1.38 -9.59
N ASP A 94 -11.11 1.66 -8.43
CA ASP A 94 -10.58 2.54 -7.42
C ASP A 94 -10.95 1.99 -6.05
N VAL A 95 -9.92 1.56 -5.31
CA VAL A 95 -10.07 0.97 -3.98
C VAL A 95 -9.18 1.68 -2.98
N GLN A 96 -9.62 1.71 -1.73
CA GLN A 96 -8.82 2.24 -0.63
C GLN A 96 -8.97 1.43 0.65
N ALA A 97 -8.02 1.60 1.55
CA ALA A 97 -8.08 1.09 2.90
C ALA A 97 -7.43 2.07 3.87
N ASP A 98 -8.15 2.40 4.93
CA ASP A 98 -7.62 3.16 6.06
C ASP A 98 -6.82 2.23 6.97
N PHE A 99 -5.63 2.66 7.38
CA PHE A 99 -4.71 1.85 8.16
C PHE A 99 -4.32 2.53 9.47
N THR A 100 -3.96 1.70 10.45
CA THR A 100 -3.28 2.10 11.67
C THR A 100 -2.15 1.12 12.00
N VAL A 101 -1.00 1.66 12.36
CA VAL A 101 0.17 0.93 12.89
C VAL A 101 0.34 1.36 14.36
N PRO A 102 -0.31 0.66 15.32
CA PRO A 102 -0.41 1.14 16.71
C PRO A 102 0.96 1.33 17.37
N VAL A 103 1.88 0.39 17.11
CA VAL A 103 3.27 0.44 17.57
C VAL A 103 4.13 -0.07 16.44
N ALA A 104 4.92 0.81 15.82
CA ALA A 104 5.98 0.42 14.91
C ALA A 104 7.27 0.29 15.73
N PRO A 105 7.79 -0.93 15.98
CA PRO A 105 9.03 -1.06 16.72
C PRO A 105 10.17 -0.41 15.93
N GLU A 106 10.98 0.44 16.55
CA GLU A 106 12.06 1.19 15.89
C GLU A 106 13.08 0.29 15.18
N ALA A 107 13.20 -0.97 15.60
CA ALA A 107 14.09 -1.98 15.05
C ALA A 107 13.40 -2.96 14.06
N CYS A 108 12.14 -2.72 13.70
CA CYS A 108 11.36 -3.68 12.94
C CYS A 108 11.43 -3.44 11.43
N GLN A 109 11.78 -4.49 10.68
CA GLN A 109 11.59 -4.50 9.23
C GLN A 109 10.29 -5.23 8.90
N PHE A 110 9.33 -4.50 8.32
CA PHE A 110 8.07 -5.08 7.88
C PHE A 110 7.53 -4.36 6.64
N ASN A 111 6.58 -5.00 5.96
CA ASN A 111 5.75 -4.41 4.92
C ASN A 111 4.30 -4.79 5.19
N ALA A 112 3.39 -3.84 5.12
CA ALA A 112 1.96 -4.09 5.23
C ALA A 112 1.16 -3.19 4.31
N GLY A 113 0.05 -3.68 3.77
CA GLY A 113 -0.83 -2.87 2.93
C GLY A 113 -1.58 -3.69 1.90
N LEU A 114 -1.90 -3.05 0.77
CA LEU A 114 -2.68 -3.62 -0.32
C LEU A 114 -1.77 -4.24 -1.38
N VAL A 115 -2.20 -5.36 -1.93
CA VAL A 115 -1.57 -5.99 -3.08
C VAL A 115 -2.62 -6.32 -4.13
N ILE A 116 -2.38 -5.85 -5.35
CA ILE A 116 -3.16 -6.21 -6.53
C ILE A 116 -2.43 -7.35 -7.22
N GLN A 117 -3.12 -8.45 -7.53
CA GLN A 117 -2.47 -9.64 -8.06
C GLN A 117 -3.28 -10.25 -9.21
N THR A 118 -2.59 -10.68 -10.26
CA THR A 118 -3.20 -11.48 -11.34
C THR A 118 -3.57 -12.87 -10.85
N LEU A 119 -4.57 -13.51 -11.45
CA LEU A 119 -5.11 -14.77 -10.95
C LEU A 119 -4.14 -15.95 -11.00
N GLY A 120 -3.19 -15.97 -11.95
CA GLY A 120 -2.15 -17.01 -12.00
C GLY A 120 -0.91 -16.66 -11.17
N ASP A 121 -1.01 -15.66 -10.29
CA ASP A 121 0.08 -15.17 -9.43
C ASP A 121 1.34 -14.71 -10.21
N GLU A 122 1.21 -14.45 -11.51
CA GLU A 122 2.32 -14.08 -12.39
C GLU A 122 2.83 -12.68 -12.09
N LYS A 123 1.93 -11.76 -11.71
CA LYS A 123 2.25 -10.37 -11.37
C LYS A 123 1.58 -9.96 -10.07
N SER A 124 2.31 -9.24 -9.24
CA SER A 124 1.75 -8.57 -8.07
C SER A 124 2.26 -7.14 -7.92
N TYR A 125 1.34 -6.21 -7.70
CA TYR A 125 1.57 -4.79 -7.48
C TYR A 125 1.31 -4.48 -6.02
N LYS A 126 2.36 -4.15 -5.30
CA LYS A 126 2.40 -4.08 -3.83
C LYS A 126 2.49 -2.63 -3.40
N CYS A 127 1.53 -2.19 -2.59
CA CYS A 127 1.40 -0.83 -2.10
C CYS A 127 1.40 -0.87 -0.57
N TYR A 128 2.49 -0.43 0.04
CA TYR A 128 2.78 -0.70 1.45
C TYR A 128 3.04 0.56 2.27
N ILE A 129 2.72 0.43 3.55
CA ILE A 129 3.48 1.03 4.65
C ILE A 129 4.59 0.05 5.03
N ALA A 130 5.81 0.54 5.14
CA ALA A 130 6.97 -0.24 5.51
C ALA A 130 7.69 0.37 6.71
N GLY A 131 8.25 -0.49 7.56
CA GLY A 131 9.17 -0.11 8.62
C GLY A 131 10.57 -0.62 8.30
N ALA A 132 11.59 0.15 8.71
CA ALA A 132 12.96 -0.32 8.71
C ALA A 132 13.77 0.34 9.85
N PRO A 133 14.76 -0.38 10.42
CA PRO A 133 15.64 0.16 11.45
C PRO A 133 16.25 1.51 11.06
N GLY A 134 16.11 2.51 11.93
CA GLY A 134 16.67 3.85 11.75
C GLY A 134 16.00 4.73 10.67
N ARG A 135 14.96 4.24 9.98
CA ARG A 135 14.21 5.02 8.98
C ARG A 135 12.81 5.40 9.46
N GLY A 136 12.23 4.65 10.40
CA GLY A 136 10.83 4.80 10.79
C GLY A 136 9.88 4.24 9.72
N LEU A 137 8.64 4.73 9.73
CA LEU A 137 7.61 4.35 8.76
C LEU A 137 7.75 5.13 7.45
N PHE A 138 7.59 4.44 6.32
CA PHE A 138 7.64 5.04 4.99
C PHE A 138 6.75 4.28 4.01
N TYR A 139 6.32 4.96 2.95
CA TYR A 139 5.57 4.30 1.88
C TYR A 139 6.48 3.52 0.95
N ARG A 140 6.00 2.40 0.43
CA ARG A 140 6.77 1.56 -0.50
C ARG A 140 5.85 0.99 -1.59
N ALA A 141 6.25 1.17 -2.84
CA ALA A 141 5.66 0.47 -3.97
C ALA A 141 6.64 -0.58 -4.50
N ARG A 142 6.14 -1.74 -4.91
CA ARG A 142 6.93 -2.82 -5.48
C ARG A 142 6.10 -3.60 -6.48
N MET A 143 6.70 -4.03 -7.58
CA MET A 143 6.11 -5.00 -8.50
C MET A 143 6.92 -6.29 -8.46
N ASP A 144 6.26 -7.43 -8.50
CA ASP A 144 6.93 -8.73 -8.56
C ASP A 144 6.37 -9.58 -9.68
N TYR A 145 7.28 -10.30 -10.33
CA TYR A 145 6.95 -11.41 -11.22
C TYR A 145 7.13 -12.73 -10.49
N PHE A 146 6.16 -13.65 -10.65
CA PHE A 146 6.19 -15.00 -10.11
C PHE A 146 6.66 -15.06 -8.64
N GLY A 147 6.09 -14.21 -7.79
CA GLY A 147 6.35 -14.19 -6.35
C GLY A 147 7.72 -13.66 -5.89
N GLU A 148 8.77 -13.71 -6.70
CA GLU A 148 10.15 -13.60 -6.20
C GLU A 148 11.08 -12.68 -7.02
N GLN A 149 10.77 -12.41 -8.30
CA GLN A 149 11.59 -11.52 -9.11
C GLN A 149 11.23 -10.05 -8.84
N ASN A 150 11.92 -9.48 -7.85
CA ASN A 150 11.85 -8.09 -7.44
C ASN A 150 12.07 -7.13 -8.62
N GLN A 151 10.99 -6.54 -9.14
CA GLN A 151 11.08 -5.48 -10.16
C GLN A 151 10.59 -4.14 -9.57
N GLU A 152 11.56 -3.23 -9.48
CA GLU A 152 11.50 -1.84 -9.06
C GLU A 152 11.01 -1.50 -7.63
N LYS A 153 11.73 -0.53 -7.04
CA LYS A 153 11.88 -0.28 -5.60
C LYS A 153 11.58 1.18 -5.28
N LEU A 154 10.35 1.65 -5.52
CA LEU A 154 10.02 3.01 -5.10
C LEU A 154 9.81 3.02 -3.60
N LYS A 155 10.80 3.59 -2.89
CA LYS A 155 10.68 3.94 -1.48
C LYS A 155 10.20 5.39 -1.42
N GLY A 156 8.92 5.56 -1.14
CA GLY A 156 8.29 6.86 -0.99
C GLY A 156 8.77 7.61 0.26
N GLY A 157 8.10 8.73 0.52
CA GLY A 157 8.34 9.58 1.68
C GLY A 157 7.96 8.90 3.02
N PRO A 158 8.15 9.62 4.14
CA PRO A 158 7.68 9.19 5.45
C PRO A 158 6.20 8.86 5.43
N SER A 159 5.80 7.89 6.24
CA SER A 159 4.39 7.51 6.44
C SER A 159 3.99 7.80 7.90
N PRO A 160 2.80 8.35 8.15
CA PRO A 160 2.26 8.45 9.49
C PRO A 160 1.90 7.06 10.05
N GLN A 161 1.62 6.99 11.35
CA GLN A 161 1.10 5.75 11.96
C GLN A 161 -0.33 5.44 11.50
N THR A 162 -1.08 6.46 11.11
CA THR A 162 -2.48 6.36 10.65
C THR A 162 -2.63 7.09 9.34
N GLY A 163 -3.31 6.48 8.37
CA GLY A 163 -3.56 7.14 7.08
C GLY A 163 -4.39 6.27 6.15
N THR A 164 -4.40 6.63 4.87
CA THR A 164 -5.17 5.92 3.85
C THR A 164 -4.28 5.51 2.69
N LEU A 165 -4.39 4.24 2.28
CA LEU A 165 -3.83 3.73 1.03
C LEU A 165 -4.92 3.71 -0.03
N ARG A 166 -4.62 4.13 -1.25
CA ARG A 166 -5.54 4.04 -2.38
C ARG A 166 -4.84 3.50 -3.61
N VAL A 167 -5.50 2.59 -4.31
CA VAL A 167 -5.01 2.04 -5.57
C VAL A 167 -6.06 2.25 -6.65
N VAL A 168 -5.66 2.92 -7.72
CA VAL A 168 -6.51 3.19 -8.87
C VAL A 168 -5.95 2.44 -10.07
N ARG A 169 -6.78 1.64 -10.74
CA ARG A 169 -6.53 1.19 -12.10
C ARG A 169 -7.32 2.07 -13.06
N LYS A 170 -6.64 2.75 -13.98
CA LYS A 170 -7.26 3.53 -15.04
C LYS A 170 -6.58 3.30 -16.38
N ALA A 171 -7.36 2.94 -17.40
CA ALA A 171 -6.86 2.58 -18.73
C ALA A 171 -5.68 1.57 -18.66
N GLY A 172 -5.82 0.56 -17.80
CA GLY A 172 -4.81 -0.48 -17.61
C GLY A 172 -3.57 -0.06 -16.81
N ARG A 173 -3.50 1.16 -16.26
CA ARG A 173 -2.38 1.60 -15.42
C ARG A 173 -2.76 1.63 -13.96
N LEU A 174 -1.93 1.04 -13.10
CA LEU A 174 -2.08 1.07 -11.65
C LEU A 174 -1.31 2.24 -11.05
N THR A 175 -1.99 3.03 -10.23
CA THR A 175 -1.42 4.14 -9.48
C THR A 175 -1.70 3.95 -8.00
N PHE A 176 -0.65 4.05 -7.20
CA PHE A 176 -0.68 4.05 -5.74
C PHE A 176 -0.69 5.49 -5.22
N LEU A 177 -1.73 5.84 -4.46
CA LEU A 177 -1.89 7.13 -3.81
C LEU A 177 -1.99 6.95 -2.30
N VAL A 178 -1.62 8.01 -1.58
CA VAL A 178 -1.73 8.11 -0.13
C VAL A 178 -2.41 9.42 0.24
N LEU A 179 -3.22 9.41 1.30
CA LEU A 179 -3.79 10.65 1.83
C LEU A 179 -2.79 11.27 2.81
N ASP A 180 -2.20 12.40 2.43
CA ASP A 180 -1.28 13.16 3.28
C ASP A 180 -1.78 14.60 3.42
N SER A 181 -1.89 15.07 4.66
CA SER A 181 -2.28 16.45 4.98
C SER A 181 -3.59 16.89 4.29
N GLY A 182 -4.55 15.96 4.15
CA GLY A 182 -5.85 16.21 3.53
C GLY A 182 -5.87 16.19 2.00
N ALA A 183 -4.75 15.86 1.35
CA ALA A 183 -4.65 15.76 -0.11
C ALA A 183 -4.11 14.40 -0.56
N TRP A 184 -4.65 13.88 -1.66
CA TRP A 184 -4.11 12.69 -2.30
C TRP A 184 -2.76 12.99 -2.95
N GLN A 185 -1.74 12.23 -2.56
CA GLN A 185 -0.41 12.28 -3.14
C GLN A 185 -0.12 10.98 -3.89
N GLU A 186 0.29 11.10 -5.15
CA GLU A 186 0.76 9.96 -5.92
C GLU A 186 2.12 9.49 -5.35
N THR A 187 2.19 8.23 -4.92
CA THR A 187 3.45 7.61 -4.50
C THR A 187 4.14 6.93 -5.68
N CYS A 188 3.39 6.24 -6.53
CA CYS A 188 3.93 5.50 -7.67
C CYS A 188 2.84 5.24 -8.71
N THR A 189 3.17 5.42 -9.99
CA THR A 189 2.42 4.83 -11.09
C THR A 189 3.26 3.72 -11.70
N PHE A 190 2.72 2.50 -11.72
CA PHE A 190 3.42 1.36 -12.30
C PHE A 190 3.48 1.52 -13.83
N ALA A 191 4.69 1.43 -14.39
CA ALA A 191 4.92 1.68 -15.81
C ALA A 191 4.28 0.59 -16.68
N GLU A 192 4.26 -0.64 -16.18
CA GLU A 192 3.69 -1.79 -16.87
C GLU A 192 2.16 -1.80 -16.81
N PRO A 193 1.51 -2.14 -17.93
CA PRO A 193 0.06 -2.28 -17.96
C PRO A 193 -0.40 -3.52 -17.19
N CYS A 194 -1.56 -3.41 -16.56
CA CYS A 194 -2.30 -4.46 -15.87
C CYS A 194 -3.74 -4.48 -16.40
N ASN A 195 -3.95 -5.14 -17.54
CA ASN A 195 -5.26 -5.27 -18.18
C ASN A 195 -5.98 -6.55 -17.75
N GLU A 196 -5.25 -7.46 -17.12
CA GLU A 196 -5.72 -8.75 -16.66
C GLU A 196 -6.75 -8.61 -15.53
N LYS A 197 -7.58 -9.62 -15.35
CA LYS A 197 -8.42 -9.76 -14.15
C LYS A 197 -7.51 -9.90 -12.92
N VAL A 198 -7.83 -9.17 -11.87
CA VAL A 198 -7.01 -9.13 -10.64
C VAL A 198 -7.85 -9.35 -9.40
N ARG A 199 -7.20 -9.84 -8.35
CA ARG A 199 -7.72 -9.86 -6.98
C ARG A 199 -6.96 -8.88 -6.11
N VAL A 200 -7.61 -8.39 -5.05
CA VAL A 200 -6.99 -7.57 -4.02
C VAL A 200 -6.68 -8.45 -2.81
N ARG A 201 -5.55 -8.24 -2.17
CA ARG A 201 -5.25 -8.85 -0.87
C ARG A 201 -4.66 -7.85 0.10
N PHE A 202 -4.96 -8.04 1.38
CA PHE A 202 -4.18 -7.46 2.46
C PHE A 202 -2.95 -8.33 2.71
N LYS A 203 -1.82 -7.70 3.02
CA LYS A 203 -0.59 -8.42 3.37
C LYS A 203 0.07 -7.77 4.57
N LEU A 204 0.64 -8.59 5.45
CA LEU A 204 1.62 -8.21 6.45
C LEU A 204 2.80 -9.19 6.36
N GLN A 205 4.01 -8.67 6.24
CA GLN A 205 5.23 -9.47 6.16
C GLN A 205 6.31 -8.88 7.07
N THR A 206 6.94 -9.73 7.88
CA THR A 206 8.11 -9.42 8.70
C THR A 206 9.29 -10.26 8.27
N GLY A 207 10.49 -9.70 8.42
CA GLY A 207 11.73 -10.42 8.14
C GLY A 207 11.92 -10.77 6.65
N ASP A 208 13.06 -11.36 6.37
CA ASP A 208 13.43 -12.02 5.12
C ASP A 208 14.39 -13.13 5.55
N ASP A 209 13.95 -14.39 5.48
CA ASP A 209 14.67 -15.57 5.98
C ASP A 209 16.10 -15.63 5.42
N GLU A 210 16.29 -15.12 4.20
CA GLU A 210 17.58 -15.11 3.51
C GLU A 210 18.55 -14.03 4.03
N LYS A 211 18.03 -12.99 4.69
CA LYS A 211 18.84 -11.84 5.13
C LYS A 211 19.16 -11.84 6.62
N GLY A 212 18.75 -12.86 7.36
CA GLY A 212 18.97 -12.93 8.82
C GLY A 212 18.38 -11.72 9.55
N THR A 213 17.31 -11.14 9.00
CA THR A 213 16.71 -9.91 9.56
C THR A 213 15.93 -10.30 10.80
N GLN A 214 16.15 -9.58 11.91
CA GLN A 214 15.48 -9.86 13.17
C GLN A 214 13.96 -9.68 13.02
N SER A 215 13.21 -10.75 13.30
CA SER A 215 11.75 -10.71 13.40
C SER A 215 11.31 -9.82 14.54
N CYS A 216 10.12 -9.23 14.40
CA CYS A 216 9.63 -8.22 15.32
C CYS A 216 8.10 -8.30 15.44
N PRO A 217 7.57 -8.07 16.66
CA PRO A 217 6.14 -8.07 16.84
C PRO A 217 5.59 -6.79 16.20
N VAL A 218 4.77 -6.96 15.18
CA VAL A 218 4.11 -5.85 14.48
C VAL A 218 2.64 -6.19 14.34
N ALA A 219 1.81 -5.18 14.55
CA ALA A 219 0.39 -5.24 14.26
C ALA A 219 0.04 -4.12 13.29
N VAL A 220 -0.77 -4.43 12.30
CA VAL A 220 -1.36 -3.46 11.37
C VAL A 220 -2.86 -3.71 11.33
N MET A 221 -3.59 -2.63 11.51
CA MET A 221 -5.04 -2.62 11.53
C MET A 221 -5.56 -1.91 10.29
N PHE A 222 -6.63 -2.41 9.70
CA PHE A 222 -7.37 -1.75 8.62
C PHE A 222 -8.80 -1.49 9.09
N ASP A 223 -9.24 -0.25 8.98
CA ASP A 223 -10.59 0.18 9.39
C ASP A 223 -11.63 -0.16 8.33
N ASN A 224 -11.24 -0.10 7.06
CA ASN A 224 -12.13 -0.46 5.96
C ASN A 224 -11.38 -1.01 4.76
N PHE A 225 -12.16 -1.59 3.86
CA PHE A 225 -11.89 -1.75 2.45
C PHE A 225 -13.01 -1.05 1.69
N ALA A 226 -12.74 0.06 1.03
CA ALA A 226 -13.75 0.78 0.24
C ALA A 226 -13.51 0.60 -1.26
N VAL A 227 -14.57 0.26 -1.99
CA VAL A 227 -14.59 0.27 -3.45
C VAL A 227 -15.29 1.55 -3.90
N ASN A 228 -14.49 2.55 -4.25
CA ASN A 228 -14.98 3.87 -4.65
C ASN A 228 -15.59 3.84 -6.06
N ALA A 229 -14.99 3.07 -6.96
CA ALA A 229 -15.47 2.87 -8.33
C ALA A 229 -14.97 1.53 -8.89
N CYS A 230 -15.72 0.95 -9.81
CA CYS A 230 -15.25 -0.17 -10.63
C CYS A 230 -16.05 -0.27 -11.94
N ASP A 231 -15.45 -0.89 -12.95
CA ASP A 231 -16.15 -1.32 -14.15
C ASP A 231 -16.93 -2.62 -13.88
N THR A 232 -16.26 -3.65 -13.36
CA THR A 232 -16.87 -4.96 -13.09
C THR A 232 -16.16 -5.68 -11.94
N ILE A 233 -16.96 -6.27 -11.04
CA ILE A 233 -16.51 -7.23 -10.04
C ILE A 233 -17.23 -8.57 -10.27
N GLY A 234 -16.47 -9.67 -10.21
CA GLY A 234 -17.01 -11.04 -10.31
C GLY A 234 -16.48 -11.95 -9.21
N ARG A 235 -17.24 -12.99 -8.88
CA ARG A 235 -16.78 -14.05 -7.96
C ARG A 235 -15.73 -14.93 -8.64
N GLU A 236 -14.75 -15.40 -7.88
CA GLU A 236 -13.77 -16.42 -8.31
C GLU A 236 -14.43 -17.81 -8.42
#